data_AF-A0A0B8NJH5-F1
#
_entry.id   AF-A0A0B8NJH5-F1
#
_cell.length_a   1.000
_cell.length_b   1.000
_cell.length_c   1.000
_cell.angle_alpha   90.00
_cell.angle_beta   90.00
_cell.angle_gamma   90.00
#
_symmetry.space_group_name_H-M   'P 1'
#
loop_
_entity.id
_entity.type
_entity.pdbx_description
1 polymer ?
#
loop_
_entity_poly.entity_id
_entity_poly.type
_entity_poly.pdbx_seq_one_letter_code
_entity_poly.pdbx_strand_id
1 'polypeptide(L)'
;MTIFGIDISNNNGPDIDLAQVAREGFQFVFAKVTEGDGFVDHTWPAYRDAAHANGLLVAGYHYLRADADAEAQADLYVSHLGDAATMVDFETDSGDLSTCWAFVNAVNARGHKINLSYIPRWYWQRIGSPDLSNVPGLIQSSYVYGSGPASALYPGDDSPFWIGFGGKEVDLLQFTDAAVVAGHRVDANAFTGTLDQLRVLLGLAPTTTQGVLMALTDAQQADLYDKVQEIWGQLRGPDGQGWPQLGRNMQGQNMTLVDAVAKLQQDLASNLTPAPKATS
;
A
#
# COMPACT_ATOMS: atom_id res chain seq x y z
N MET A 1 7.62 15.01 -2.01
CA MET A 1 6.59 14.27 -1.24
C MET A 1 7.16 12.91 -0.99
N THR A 2 7.08 12.44 0.24
CA THR A 2 7.67 11.16 0.66
C THR A 2 6.56 10.27 1.18
N ILE A 3 6.56 9.03 0.72
CA ILE A 3 5.62 8.01 1.16
C ILE A 3 6.36 6.91 1.92
N PHE A 4 5.65 6.26 2.83
CA PHE A 4 6.23 5.27 3.73
C PHE A 4 5.63 3.88 3.48
N GLY A 5 6.44 2.87 3.75
CA GLY A 5 6.05 1.48 3.74
C GLY A 5 6.77 0.70 4.83
N ILE A 6 6.37 -0.54 5.01
CA ILE A 6 7.04 -1.49 5.90
C ILE A 6 7.58 -2.66 5.11
N ASP A 7 8.55 -3.37 5.67
CA ASP A 7 8.90 -4.70 5.20
C ASP A 7 8.83 -5.73 6.33
N ILE A 8 8.31 -6.92 6.01
CA ILE A 8 7.90 -7.93 6.98
C ILE A 8 8.18 -9.37 6.49
N SER A 9 8.25 -10.30 7.42
CA SER A 9 8.43 -11.74 7.16
C SER A 9 7.75 -12.57 8.23
N ASN A 10 7.89 -13.89 8.15
CA ASN A 10 7.51 -14.83 9.19
C ASN A 10 8.08 -14.49 10.58
N ASN A 11 9.21 -13.77 10.66
CA ASN A 11 9.81 -13.36 11.92
C ASN A 11 8.96 -12.32 12.67
N ASN A 12 8.09 -11.60 11.96
CA ASN A 12 7.17 -10.63 12.56
C ASN A 12 5.88 -11.28 13.06
N GLY A 13 5.70 -12.59 12.86
CA GLY A 13 4.45 -13.30 13.13
C GLY A 13 3.46 -13.18 11.96
N PRO A 14 2.26 -13.78 12.07
CA PRO A 14 1.19 -13.67 11.06
C PRO A 14 0.11 -12.62 11.39
N ASP A 15 0.24 -11.91 12.52
CA ASP A 15 -0.82 -11.15 13.18
C ASP A 15 -0.76 -9.63 12.95
N ILE A 16 0.12 -9.15 12.08
CA ILE A 16 0.16 -7.74 11.70
C ILE A 16 -1.12 -7.36 10.93
N ASP A 17 -1.93 -6.47 11.50
CA ASP A 17 -3.13 -5.93 10.86
C ASP A 17 -2.76 -4.94 9.74
N LEU A 18 -2.72 -5.40 8.48
CA LEU A 18 -2.41 -4.54 7.33
C LEU A 18 -3.49 -3.48 7.05
N ALA A 19 -4.72 -3.64 7.56
CA ALA A 19 -5.70 -2.56 7.51
C ALA A 19 -5.34 -1.45 8.50
N GLN A 20 -4.78 -1.79 9.66
CA GLN A 20 -4.22 -0.81 10.59
C GLN A 20 -2.98 -0.12 10.01
N VAL A 21 -2.08 -0.87 9.36
CA VAL A 21 -0.91 -0.31 8.65
C VAL A 21 -1.37 0.76 7.64
N ALA A 22 -2.38 0.47 6.82
CA ALA A 22 -2.93 1.45 5.89
C ALA A 22 -3.56 2.68 6.59
N ARG A 23 -4.31 2.46 7.70
CA ARG A 23 -4.89 3.56 8.50
C ARG A 23 -3.82 4.45 9.16
N GLU A 24 -2.64 3.92 9.43
CA GLU A 24 -1.48 4.66 9.95
C GLU A 24 -0.76 5.49 8.86
N GLY A 25 -1.20 5.38 7.60
CA GLY A 25 -0.73 6.21 6.50
C GLY A 25 0.38 5.60 5.65
N PHE A 26 0.74 4.34 5.91
CA PHE A 26 1.63 3.58 5.03
C PHE A 26 0.93 3.27 3.70
N GLN A 27 1.70 3.19 2.62
CA GLN A 27 1.18 3.07 1.26
C GLN A 27 1.74 1.86 0.50
N PHE A 28 2.77 1.20 1.04
CA PHE A 28 3.34 -0.01 0.47
C PHE A 28 3.83 -0.98 1.54
N VAL A 29 3.86 -2.26 1.20
CA VAL A 29 4.36 -3.35 2.05
C VAL A 29 5.24 -4.24 1.19
N PHE A 30 6.46 -4.50 1.63
CA PHE A 30 7.29 -5.55 1.05
C PHE A 30 7.31 -6.74 1.99
N ALA A 31 7.21 -7.96 1.48
CA ALA A 31 7.19 -9.12 2.36
C ALA A 31 7.96 -10.30 1.78
N LYS A 32 8.58 -11.09 2.67
CA LYS A 32 9.39 -12.24 2.28
C LYS A 32 8.53 -13.28 1.61
N VAL A 33 9.00 -13.82 0.49
CA VAL A 33 8.36 -14.94 -0.21
C VAL A 33 9.13 -16.22 0.04
N THR A 34 10.45 -16.18 -0.19
CA THR A 34 11.33 -17.35 -0.18
C THR A 34 12.74 -16.97 0.27
N GLU A 35 13.51 -17.97 0.68
CA GLU A 35 14.96 -17.85 0.95
C GLU A 35 15.66 -19.11 0.44
N GLY A 36 16.75 -18.91 -0.32
CA GLY A 36 17.45 -20.02 -0.93
C GLY A 36 16.53 -20.90 -1.78
N ASP A 37 16.90 -22.17 -1.95
CA ASP A 37 16.16 -23.12 -2.79
C ASP A 37 15.16 -24.00 -2.00
N GLY A 38 14.94 -23.71 -0.72
CA GLY A 38 14.13 -24.57 0.15
C GLY A 38 13.14 -23.88 1.09
N PHE A 39 13.33 -22.62 1.44
CA PHE A 39 12.45 -21.94 2.41
C PHE A 39 11.36 -21.14 1.69
N VAL A 40 10.11 -21.35 2.13
CA VAL A 40 8.93 -20.58 1.72
C VAL A 40 8.35 -19.92 2.96
N ASP A 41 8.14 -18.61 2.90
CA ASP A 41 7.52 -17.87 3.98
C ASP A 41 6.01 -18.18 4.05
N HIS A 42 5.58 -18.82 5.13
CA HIS A 42 4.18 -19.22 5.31
C HIS A 42 3.22 -18.05 5.52
N THR A 43 3.72 -16.86 5.86
CA THR A 43 2.91 -15.65 6.08
C THR A 43 2.66 -14.88 4.78
N TRP A 44 3.48 -15.09 3.75
CA TRP A 44 3.43 -14.36 2.48
C TRP A 44 2.04 -14.30 1.84
N PRO A 45 1.31 -15.41 1.63
CA PRO A 45 0.04 -15.35 0.91
C PRO A 45 -0.99 -14.46 1.63
N ALA A 46 -1.05 -14.57 2.96
CA ALA A 46 -1.97 -13.77 3.77
C ALA A 46 -1.57 -12.28 3.77
N TYR A 47 -0.27 -11.98 3.87
CA TYR A 47 0.20 -10.60 3.80
C TYR A 47 -0.02 -9.96 2.44
N ARG A 48 0.28 -10.67 1.34
CA ARG A 48 0.02 -10.19 -0.01
C ARG A 48 -1.46 -9.86 -0.21
N ASP A 49 -2.34 -10.79 0.12
CA ASP A 49 -3.78 -10.64 -0.11
C ASP A 49 -4.36 -9.51 0.78
N ALA A 50 -3.94 -9.44 2.04
CA ALA A 50 -4.37 -8.37 2.96
C ALA A 50 -3.83 -6.99 2.54
N ALA A 51 -2.61 -6.90 2.00
CA ALA A 51 -2.06 -5.65 1.50
C ALA A 51 -2.85 -5.14 0.29
N HIS A 52 -3.14 -6.02 -0.68
CA HIS A 52 -3.99 -5.68 -1.82
C HIS A 52 -5.40 -5.24 -1.39
N ALA A 53 -6.03 -5.96 -0.46
CA ALA A 53 -7.36 -5.63 0.05
C ALA A 53 -7.43 -4.23 0.69
N ASN A 54 -6.30 -3.72 1.20
CA ASN A 54 -6.19 -2.40 1.81
C ASN A 54 -5.55 -1.34 0.89
N GLY A 55 -5.39 -1.65 -0.41
CA GLY A 55 -4.89 -0.69 -1.40
C GLY A 55 -3.41 -0.35 -1.28
N LEU A 56 -2.63 -1.15 -0.56
CA LEU A 56 -1.18 -1.00 -0.43
C LEU A 56 -0.49 -1.55 -1.69
N LEU A 57 0.57 -0.89 -2.16
CA LEU A 57 1.45 -1.49 -3.17
C LEU A 57 2.26 -2.63 -2.54
N VAL A 58 2.43 -3.74 -3.26
CA VAL A 58 3.04 -4.96 -2.73
C VAL A 58 4.22 -5.38 -3.59
N ALA A 59 5.35 -5.67 -2.94
CA ALA A 59 6.43 -6.43 -3.55
C ALA A 59 6.78 -7.64 -2.67
N GLY A 60 6.95 -8.79 -3.31
CA GLY A 60 7.52 -9.97 -2.67
C GLY A 60 9.04 -9.95 -2.79
N TYR A 61 9.76 -10.29 -1.73
CA TYR A 61 11.22 -10.42 -1.80
C TYR A 61 11.72 -11.85 -1.63
N HIS A 62 12.80 -12.18 -2.34
CA HIS A 62 13.56 -13.42 -2.18
C HIS A 62 14.89 -13.12 -1.51
N TYR A 63 15.18 -13.78 -0.38
CA TYR A 63 16.49 -13.71 0.27
C TYR A 63 17.48 -14.62 -0.46
N LEU A 64 18.41 -14.01 -1.18
CA LEU A 64 19.35 -14.73 -2.04
C LEU A 64 20.41 -15.46 -1.20
N ARG A 65 20.68 -16.72 -1.55
CA ARG A 65 21.69 -17.56 -0.91
C ARG A 65 22.73 -18.03 -1.93
N ALA A 66 24.01 -17.76 -1.67
CA ALA A 66 25.10 -18.15 -2.58
C ALA A 66 25.42 -19.64 -2.57
N ASP A 67 25.01 -20.34 -1.51
CA ASP A 67 25.15 -21.79 -1.37
C ASP A 67 24.01 -22.58 -2.06
N ALA A 68 23.10 -21.89 -2.76
CA ALA A 68 22.00 -22.48 -3.51
C ALA A 68 22.09 -22.17 -5.02
N ASP A 69 21.54 -23.05 -5.85
CA ASP A 69 21.50 -22.88 -7.30
C ASP A 69 20.55 -21.74 -7.70
N ALA A 70 20.97 -20.86 -8.61
CA ALA A 70 20.19 -19.68 -8.99
C ALA A 70 18.90 -20.03 -9.74
N GLU A 71 18.90 -21.11 -10.53
CA GLU A 71 17.70 -21.56 -11.25
C GLU A 71 16.68 -22.15 -10.26
N ALA A 72 17.14 -22.99 -9.31
CA ALA A 72 16.28 -23.55 -8.26
C ALA A 72 15.67 -22.46 -7.37
N GLN A 73 16.46 -21.45 -6.99
CA GLN A 73 15.98 -20.28 -6.26
C GLN A 73 14.90 -19.51 -7.05
N ALA A 74 15.13 -19.29 -8.34
CA ALA A 74 14.17 -18.60 -9.20
C ALA A 74 12.87 -19.40 -9.41
N ASP A 75 12.96 -20.73 -9.56
CA ASP A 75 11.79 -21.62 -9.64
C ASP A 75 10.95 -21.55 -8.37
N LEU A 76 11.59 -21.66 -7.21
CA LEU A 76 10.90 -21.59 -5.92
C LEU A 76 10.24 -20.22 -5.73
N TYR A 77 10.96 -19.15 -6.02
CA TYR A 77 10.45 -17.79 -5.87
C TYR A 77 9.25 -17.51 -6.76
N VAL A 78 9.37 -17.75 -8.07
CA VAL A 78 8.31 -17.47 -9.05
C VAL A 78 7.05 -18.32 -8.78
N SER A 79 7.23 -19.58 -8.34
CA SER A 79 6.09 -20.47 -8.02
C SER A 79 5.28 -20.02 -6.79
N HIS A 80 5.85 -19.19 -5.90
CA HIS A 80 5.19 -18.74 -4.67
C HIS A 80 4.84 -17.25 -4.66
N LEU A 81 5.41 -16.44 -5.55
CA LEU A 81 5.20 -15.00 -5.63
C LEU A 81 3.70 -14.63 -5.78
N GLY A 82 3.00 -15.20 -6.76
CA GLY A 82 1.67 -14.72 -7.16
C GLY A 82 1.76 -13.49 -8.07
N ASP A 83 0.97 -12.45 -7.81
CA ASP A 83 0.79 -11.27 -8.67
C ASP A 83 1.57 -10.02 -8.20
N ALA A 84 2.34 -10.12 -7.12
CA ALA A 84 3.09 -9.01 -6.56
C ALA A 84 4.29 -8.60 -7.43
N ALA A 85 4.77 -7.36 -7.25
CA ALA A 85 6.04 -6.91 -7.82
C ALA A 85 7.22 -7.70 -7.23
N THR A 86 8.33 -7.76 -7.96
CA THR A 86 9.44 -8.62 -7.58
C THR A 86 10.64 -7.87 -7.02
N MET A 87 11.19 -8.40 -5.94
CA MET A 87 12.35 -7.85 -5.25
C MET A 87 13.38 -8.96 -4.96
N VAL A 88 14.66 -8.63 -5.11
CA VAL A 88 15.76 -9.46 -4.60
C VAL A 88 16.33 -8.82 -3.35
N ASP A 89 16.53 -9.62 -2.31
CA ASP A 89 17.23 -9.26 -1.09
C ASP A 89 18.65 -9.84 -1.18
N PHE A 90 19.61 -8.94 -1.46
CA PHE A 90 21.01 -9.25 -1.74
C PHE A 90 21.89 -8.72 -0.60
N GLU A 91 22.06 -9.55 0.42
CA GLU A 91 22.78 -9.21 1.64
C GLU A 91 23.62 -10.37 2.17
N THR A 92 23.68 -10.59 3.49
CA THR A 92 24.54 -11.62 4.09
C THR A 92 24.37 -12.98 3.41
N ASP A 93 25.52 -13.62 3.11
CA ASP A 93 25.62 -14.91 2.43
C ASP A 93 25.04 -14.97 1.00
N SER A 94 24.69 -13.86 0.38
CA SER A 94 24.20 -13.85 -1.00
C SER A 94 25.31 -13.90 -2.06
N GLY A 95 26.59 -13.90 -1.67
CA GLY A 95 27.74 -14.04 -2.58
C GLY A 95 28.23 -12.72 -3.17
N ASP A 96 28.51 -12.68 -4.46
CA ASP A 96 28.92 -11.45 -5.14
C ASP A 96 27.88 -11.01 -6.19
N LEU A 97 28.18 -9.93 -6.92
CA LEU A 97 27.24 -9.38 -7.90
C LEU A 97 26.95 -10.37 -9.05
N SER A 98 27.82 -11.35 -9.31
CA SER A 98 27.56 -12.40 -10.29
C SER A 98 26.44 -13.34 -9.84
N THR A 99 26.37 -13.67 -8.55
CA THR A 99 25.26 -14.45 -7.95
C THR A 99 23.94 -13.69 -8.07
N CYS A 100 23.95 -12.39 -7.76
CA CYS A 100 22.77 -11.53 -7.90
C CYS A 100 22.27 -11.51 -9.35
N TRP A 101 23.15 -11.28 -10.33
CA TRP A 101 22.76 -11.27 -11.74
C TRP A 101 22.31 -12.65 -12.25
N ALA A 102 22.90 -13.74 -11.76
CA ALA A 102 22.43 -15.09 -12.10
C ALA A 102 20.97 -15.29 -11.68
N PHE A 103 20.61 -14.92 -10.44
CA PHE A 103 19.23 -14.98 -9.97
C PHE A 103 18.30 -14.04 -10.75
N VAL A 104 18.69 -12.78 -10.96
CA VAL A 104 17.90 -11.81 -11.74
C VAL A 104 17.61 -12.35 -13.15
N ASN A 105 18.62 -12.91 -13.82
CA ASN A 105 18.46 -13.48 -15.15
C ASN A 105 17.58 -14.73 -15.15
N ALA A 106 17.70 -15.59 -14.14
CA ALA A 106 16.86 -16.77 -13.99
C ALA A 106 15.38 -16.40 -13.77
N VAL A 107 15.09 -15.38 -12.95
CA VAL A 107 13.73 -14.85 -12.78
C VAL A 107 13.20 -14.22 -14.07
N ASN A 108 14.04 -13.45 -14.78
CA ASN A 108 13.71 -12.87 -16.09
C ASN A 108 13.37 -13.94 -17.15
N ALA A 109 14.12 -15.05 -17.16
CA ALA A 109 13.87 -16.17 -18.08
C ALA A 109 12.51 -16.85 -17.83
N ARG A 110 11.94 -16.70 -16.62
CA ARG A 110 10.60 -17.19 -16.24
C ARG A 110 9.48 -16.17 -16.50
N GLY A 111 9.80 -15.05 -17.15
CA GLY A 111 8.81 -14.02 -17.53
C GLY A 111 8.53 -12.97 -16.46
N HIS A 112 9.29 -12.94 -15.36
CA HIS A 112 9.18 -11.94 -14.31
C HIS A 112 10.37 -10.99 -14.35
N LYS A 113 10.15 -9.68 -14.25
CA LYS A 113 11.25 -8.70 -14.20
C LYS A 113 11.52 -8.28 -12.77
N ILE A 114 12.70 -8.57 -12.21
CA ILE A 114 13.15 -7.99 -10.93
C ILE A 114 13.03 -6.47 -10.98
N ASN A 115 12.27 -5.89 -10.05
CA ASN A 115 11.97 -4.46 -10.00
C ASN A 115 12.86 -3.72 -9.00
N LEU A 116 13.15 -4.35 -7.86
CA LEU A 116 13.89 -3.78 -6.74
C LEU A 116 15.01 -4.71 -6.29
N SER A 117 16.12 -4.11 -5.87
CA SER A 117 17.26 -4.81 -5.26
C SER A 117 17.54 -4.16 -3.92
N TYR A 118 17.35 -4.90 -2.83
CA TYR A 118 17.86 -4.50 -1.54
C TYR A 118 19.34 -4.88 -1.45
N ILE A 119 20.18 -3.87 -1.27
CA ILE A 119 21.63 -4.01 -1.22
C ILE A 119 22.13 -3.05 -0.14
N PRO A 120 22.43 -3.54 1.07
CA PRO A 120 22.88 -2.65 2.12
C PRO A 120 24.34 -2.24 1.84
N ARG A 121 24.65 -0.95 1.99
CA ARG A 121 25.95 -0.36 1.62
C ARG A 121 27.13 -1.07 2.27
N TRP A 122 26.97 -1.51 3.52
CA TRP A 122 28.01 -2.25 4.23
C TRP A 122 28.32 -3.58 3.51
N TYR A 123 27.30 -4.25 2.96
CA TYR A 123 27.48 -5.50 2.23
C TYR A 123 28.10 -5.25 0.87
N TRP A 124 27.60 -4.26 0.15
CA TRP A 124 28.21 -3.79 -1.09
C TRP A 124 29.71 -3.46 -0.92
N GLN A 125 30.08 -2.78 0.16
CA GLN A 125 31.49 -2.51 0.51
C GLN A 125 32.26 -3.80 0.77
N ARG A 126 31.67 -4.73 1.52
CA ARG A 126 32.27 -6.03 1.86
C ARG A 126 32.63 -6.85 0.62
N ILE A 127 31.80 -6.81 -0.43
CA ILE A 127 32.02 -7.56 -1.68
C ILE A 127 32.90 -6.80 -2.70
N GLY A 128 33.62 -5.77 -2.27
CA GLY A 128 34.57 -5.05 -3.11
C GLY A 128 34.00 -3.85 -3.85
N SER A 129 32.83 -3.34 -3.43
CA SER A 129 32.21 -2.13 -4.01
C SER A 129 31.99 -2.17 -5.53
N PRO A 130 31.38 -3.25 -6.09
CA PRO A 130 31.19 -3.37 -7.53
C PRO A 130 30.25 -2.28 -8.09
N ASP A 131 30.28 -2.06 -9.41
CA ASP A 131 29.34 -1.16 -10.07
C ASP A 131 27.89 -1.66 -9.97
N LEU A 132 27.01 -0.80 -9.47
CA LEU A 132 25.57 -1.05 -9.30
C LEU A 132 24.73 -0.27 -10.31
N SER A 133 25.32 0.48 -11.24
CA SER A 133 24.60 1.39 -12.16
C SER A 133 23.42 0.72 -12.89
N ASN A 134 23.50 -0.59 -13.13
CA ASN A 134 22.48 -1.34 -13.85
C ASN A 134 21.52 -2.17 -12.97
N VAL A 135 21.68 -2.20 -11.64
CA VAL A 135 20.77 -3.02 -10.82
C VAL A 135 19.33 -2.47 -10.85
N PRO A 136 18.30 -3.34 -10.92
CA PRO A 136 16.89 -2.89 -10.94
C PRO A 136 16.49 -2.39 -9.56
N GLY A 137 16.22 -1.08 -9.46
CA GLY A 137 15.92 -0.41 -8.19
C GLY A 137 17.05 -0.54 -7.15
N LEU A 138 17.22 0.45 -6.30
CA LEU A 138 18.13 0.34 -5.16
C LEU A 138 17.42 0.68 -3.87
N ILE A 139 17.26 -0.34 -3.02
CA ILE A 139 16.89 -0.17 -1.62
C ILE A 139 18.17 -0.25 -0.80
N GLN A 140 18.42 0.79 -0.02
CA GLN A 140 19.55 0.89 0.90
C GLN A 140 19.06 0.87 2.35
N SER A 141 19.76 0.17 3.24
CA SER A 141 19.53 0.28 4.69
C SER A 141 20.55 1.17 5.39
N SER A 142 20.04 2.17 6.13
CA SER A 142 20.83 3.02 7.03
C SER A 142 19.95 3.38 8.23
N TYR A 143 20.26 2.82 9.40
CA TYR A 143 19.33 2.88 10.53
C TYR A 143 19.58 4.05 11.46
N VAL A 144 18.50 4.75 11.79
CA VAL A 144 18.47 5.63 12.96
C VAL A 144 18.47 4.81 14.25
N TYR A 145 18.91 5.42 15.35
CA TYR A 145 18.86 4.80 16.67
C TYR A 145 17.51 5.03 17.37
N GLY A 146 17.03 4.02 18.08
CA GLY A 146 15.81 4.12 18.90
C GLY A 146 14.64 3.31 18.33
N SER A 147 13.47 3.47 18.93
CA SER A 147 12.22 2.84 18.50
C SER A 147 11.06 3.79 18.76
N GLY A 148 10.03 3.74 17.92
CA GLY A 148 8.87 4.63 17.95
C GLY A 148 8.13 4.63 16.61
N PRO A 149 7.14 5.53 16.43
CA PRO A 149 6.44 5.66 15.16
C PRO A 149 7.41 5.95 14.01
N ALA A 150 7.21 5.32 12.85
CA ALA A 150 8.09 5.49 11.69
C ALA A 150 8.26 6.96 11.28
N SER A 151 7.19 7.76 11.35
CA SER A 151 7.22 9.19 11.06
C SER A 151 8.12 10.00 12.00
N ALA A 152 8.30 9.55 13.24
CA ALA A 152 9.20 10.18 14.20
C ALA A 152 10.66 9.72 14.05
N LEU A 153 10.87 8.51 13.50
CA LEU A 153 12.19 7.95 13.25
C LEU A 153 12.77 8.39 11.89
N TYR A 154 11.93 8.81 10.94
CA TYR A 154 12.39 9.17 9.60
C TYR A 154 13.41 10.32 9.64
N PRO A 155 14.63 10.14 9.09
CA PRO A 155 15.70 11.12 9.20
C PRO A 155 15.55 12.33 8.25
N GLY A 156 14.52 12.36 7.41
CA GLY A 156 14.26 13.42 6.44
C GLY A 156 14.85 13.17 5.05
N ASP A 157 14.29 13.86 4.06
CA ASP A 157 14.67 13.72 2.63
C ASP A 157 16.11 14.23 2.36
N ASP A 158 16.61 15.16 3.17
CA ASP A 158 17.97 15.71 3.05
C ASP A 158 19.02 14.90 3.82
N SER A 159 18.62 13.75 4.40
CA SER A 159 19.53 12.90 5.17
C SER A 159 20.65 12.33 4.28
N PRO A 160 21.90 12.23 4.79
CA PRO A 160 22.98 11.57 4.07
C PRO A 160 22.70 10.08 3.78
N PHE A 161 21.66 9.49 4.37
CA PHE A 161 21.25 8.12 4.10
C PHE A 161 20.79 7.90 2.66
N TRP A 162 20.35 8.97 1.99
CA TRP A 162 19.91 8.97 0.59
C TRP A 162 21.06 9.08 -0.43
N ILE A 163 22.29 9.38 -0.01
CA ILE A 163 23.43 9.54 -0.93
C ILE A 163 23.61 8.24 -1.74
N GLY A 164 23.72 8.31 -3.06
CA GLY A 164 23.98 7.13 -3.90
C GLY A 164 25.28 6.38 -3.60
N PHE A 165 25.44 5.19 -4.18
CA PHE A 165 26.68 4.41 -4.19
C PHE A 165 26.72 3.43 -5.36
N GLY A 166 27.93 2.95 -5.70
CA GLY A 166 28.10 2.06 -6.84
C GLY A 166 27.58 2.65 -8.16
N GLY A 167 27.64 3.96 -8.35
CA GLY A 167 27.13 4.62 -9.57
C GLY A 167 25.61 4.74 -9.67
N LYS A 168 24.87 4.42 -8.60
CA LYS A 168 23.41 4.46 -8.58
C LYS A 168 22.87 5.30 -7.40
N GLU A 169 21.82 6.07 -7.67
CA GLU A 169 21.06 6.77 -6.63
C GLU A 169 20.18 5.79 -5.83
N VAL A 170 19.87 6.14 -4.58
CA VAL A 170 18.99 5.33 -3.73
C VAL A 170 17.53 5.61 -4.12
N ASP A 171 16.81 4.58 -4.55
CA ASP A 171 15.38 4.68 -4.91
C ASP A 171 14.50 4.61 -3.64
N LEU A 172 14.81 3.70 -2.71
CA LEU A 172 14.14 3.58 -1.41
C LEU A 172 15.14 3.46 -0.26
N LEU A 173 14.77 4.03 0.88
CA LEU A 173 15.57 3.98 2.10
C LEU A 173 14.84 3.17 3.17
N GLN A 174 15.43 2.06 3.60
CA GLN A 174 15.07 1.38 4.83
C GLN A 174 15.80 2.09 5.99
N PHE A 175 15.09 2.93 6.73
CA PHE A 175 15.71 3.87 7.68
C PHE A 175 15.69 3.39 9.13
N THR A 176 15.04 2.27 9.43
CA THR A 176 15.01 1.67 10.77
C THR A 176 14.51 0.23 10.71
N ASP A 177 15.00 -0.59 11.64
CA ASP A 177 14.51 -1.95 11.94
C ASP A 177 13.54 -1.96 13.14
N ALA A 178 13.14 -0.78 13.62
CA ALA A 178 12.62 -0.58 14.97
C ALA A 178 11.35 0.28 15.03
N ALA A 179 10.69 0.49 13.89
CA ALA A 179 9.46 1.25 13.87
C ALA A 179 8.34 0.49 14.60
N VAL A 180 7.53 1.21 15.36
CA VAL A 180 6.29 0.69 15.94
C VAL A 180 5.16 1.00 14.96
N VAL A 181 4.60 -0.05 14.34
CA VAL A 181 3.54 0.03 13.33
C VAL A 181 2.49 -1.03 13.63
N ALA A 182 1.21 -0.64 13.66
CA ALA A 182 0.10 -1.53 14.01
C ALA A 182 0.30 -2.31 15.33
N GLY A 183 1.10 -1.77 16.26
CA GLY A 183 1.44 -2.41 17.54
C GLY A 183 2.65 -3.37 17.49
N HIS A 184 3.30 -3.56 16.34
CA HIS A 184 4.46 -4.44 16.16
C HIS A 184 5.74 -3.64 15.92
N ARG A 185 6.89 -4.23 16.25
CA ARG A 185 8.21 -3.73 15.83
C ARG A 185 8.52 -4.29 14.44
N VAL A 186 8.69 -3.41 13.47
CA VAL A 186 8.94 -3.75 12.06
C VAL A 186 9.96 -2.81 11.42
N ASP A 187 10.49 -3.24 10.29
CA ASP A 187 11.35 -2.42 9.44
C ASP A 187 10.50 -1.39 8.70
N ALA A 188 11.00 -0.16 8.57
CA ALA A 188 10.28 0.92 7.89
C ALA A 188 11.11 1.57 6.79
N ASN A 189 10.40 1.85 5.69
CA ASN A 189 10.94 2.31 4.43
C ASN A 189 10.34 3.65 4.03
N ALA A 190 11.14 4.45 3.33
CA ALA A 190 10.71 5.68 2.69
C ALA A 190 10.99 5.61 1.18
N PHE A 191 10.13 6.24 0.40
CA PHE A 191 10.31 6.51 -1.02
C PHE A 191 10.11 8.01 -1.28
N THR A 192 11.10 8.68 -1.85
CA THR A 192 11.08 10.12 -2.17
C THR A 192 10.33 10.37 -3.48
N GLY A 193 9.02 10.11 -3.46
CA GLY A 193 8.15 10.33 -4.61
C GLY A 193 6.67 10.08 -4.31
N THR A 194 5.86 10.08 -5.36
CA THR A 194 4.42 9.79 -5.28
C THR A 194 4.16 8.28 -5.33
N LEU A 195 2.95 7.88 -4.94
CA LEU A 195 2.50 6.49 -5.07
C LEU A 195 2.56 5.98 -6.52
N ASP A 196 2.22 6.83 -7.49
CA ASP A 196 2.29 6.48 -8.91
C ASP A 196 3.73 6.30 -9.41
N GLN A 197 4.68 7.09 -8.91
CA GLN A 197 6.09 6.90 -9.22
C GLN A 197 6.60 5.58 -8.66
N LEU A 198 6.21 5.22 -7.42
CA LEU A 198 6.54 3.91 -6.85
C LEU A 198 5.89 2.77 -7.64
N ARG A 199 4.63 2.93 -8.07
CA ARG A 199 3.94 1.95 -8.92
C ARG A 199 4.69 1.68 -10.22
N VAL A 200 5.18 2.74 -10.88
CA VAL A 200 6.00 2.62 -12.10
C VAL A 200 7.33 1.91 -11.80
N LEU A 201 8.00 2.26 -10.69
CA LEU A 201 9.24 1.60 -10.28
C LEU A 201 9.02 0.09 -10.04
N LEU A 202 7.90 -0.28 -9.43
CA LEU A 202 7.48 -1.66 -9.22
C LEU A 202 7.03 -2.38 -10.52
N GLY A 203 7.10 -1.72 -11.68
CA GLY A 203 6.70 -2.29 -12.97
C GLY A 203 5.22 -2.64 -13.06
N LEU A 204 4.40 -2.12 -12.13
CA LEU A 204 2.98 -2.30 -12.13
C LEU A 204 2.38 -1.35 -13.17
N ALA A 205 1.33 -1.81 -13.85
CA ALA A 205 0.61 -0.95 -14.78
C ALA A 205 0.18 0.32 -14.02
N PRO A 206 0.43 1.53 -14.58
CA PRO A 206 -0.08 2.74 -13.97
C PRO A 206 -1.59 2.55 -13.78
N THR A 207 -2.12 2.89 -12.62
CA THR A 207 -3.57 2.99 -12.52
C THR A 207 -3.97 4.06 -13.53
N THR A 208 -4.67 3.65 -14.58
CA THR A 208 -5.37 4.58 -15.47
C THR A 208 -6.39 5.42 -14.71
N THR A 209 -6.57 5.17 -13.42
CA THR A 209 -7.12 6.06 -12.41
C THR A 209 -6.13 7.17 -12.00
N GLN A 210 -5.76 8.04 -12.94
CA GLN A 210 -5.81 9.47 -12.59
C GLN A 210 -7.23 9.69 -12.10
N GLY A 211 -7.41 10.02 -10.82
CA GLY A 211 -8.72 10.05 -10.17
C GLY A 211 -9.77 10.65 -11.11
N VAL A 212 -10.93 10.00 -11.25
CA VAL A 212 -11.96 10.31 -12.27
C VAL A 212 -12.25 11.82 -12.38
N LEU A 213 -12.04 12.58 -11.29
CA LEU A 213 -12.16 14.02 -11.20
C LEU A 213 -11.04 14.82 -11.92
N MET A 214 -9.78 14.38 -11.92
CA MET A 214 -8.65 15.09 -12.55
C MET A 214 -8.55 14.84 -14.07
N ALA A 215 -9.32 13.89 -14.61
CA ALA A 215 -9.47 13.66 -16.05
C ALA A 215 -10.58 14.53 -16.67
N LEU A 216 -11.37 15.23 -15.84
CA LEU A 216 -12.37 16.18 -16.27
C LEU A 216 -11.72 17.53 -16.56
N THR A 217 -12.11 18.17 -17.64
CA THR A 217 -11.81 19.60 -17.87
C THR A 217 -12.43 20.44 -16.76
N ASP A 218 -11.93 21.67 -16.54
CA ASP A 218 -12.51 22.61 -15.56
C ASP A 218 -14.03 22.77 -15.73
N ALA A 219 -14.53 22.76 -16.97
CA ALA A 219 -15.96 22.83 -17.28
C ALA A 219 -16.73 21.57 -16.82
N GLN A 220 -16.13 20.39 -16.95
CA GLN A 220 -16.73 19.13 -16.51
C GLN A 220 -16.66 18.96 -14.99
N GLN A 221 -15.63 19.49 -14.33
CA GLN A 221 -15.56 19.54 -12.86
C GLN A 221 -16.61 20.48 -12.28
N ALA A 222 -16.81 21.65 -12.89
CA ALA A 222 -17.86 22.60 -12.52
C ALA A 222 -19.26 21.98 -12.72
N ASP A 223 -19.52 21.36 -13.88
CA ASP A 223 -20.79 20.69 -14.17
C ASP A 223 -21.09 19.55 -13.18
N LEU A 224 -20.07 18.77 -12.79
CA LEU A 224 -20.23 17.72 -11.79
C LEU A 224 -20.51 18.30 -10.39
N TYR A 225 -19.79 19.35 -9.99
CA TYR A 225 -20.04 20.03 -8.72
C TYR A 225 -21.47 20.59 -8.66
N ASP A 226 -21.93 21.26 -9.73
CA ASP A 226 -23.27 21.81 -9.82
C ASP A 226 -24.34 20.72 -9.72
N LYS A 227 -24.17 19.59 -10.43
CA LYS A 227 -25.09 18.44 -10.34
C LYS A 227 -25.13 17.82 -8.94
N VAL A 228 -23.97 17.69 -8.28
CA VAL A 228 -23.90 17.15 -6.92
C VAL A 228 -24.55 18.11 -5.92
N GLN A 229 -24.33 19.41 -6.06
CA GLN A 229 -25.01 20.43 -5.24
C GLN A 229 -26.52 20.43 -5.49
N GLU A 230 -26.96 20.26 -6.74
CA GLU A 230 -28.37 20.15 -7.08
C GLU A 230 -29.02 18.91 -6.43
N ILE A 231 -28.40 17.73 -6.57
CA ILE A 231 -28.87 16.49 -5.94
C ILE A 231 -28.90 16.64 -4.42
N TRP A 232 -27.85 17.20 -3.82
CA TRP A 232 -27.79 17.48 -2.40
C TRP A 232 -28.92 18.40 -1.95
N GLY A 233 -29.14 19.51 -2.67
CA GLY A 233 -30.23 20.45 -2.40
C GLY A 233 -31.62 19.82 -2.54
N GLN A 234 -31.85 18.98 -3.56
CA GLN A 234 -33.12 18.26 -3.72
C GLN A 234 -33.38 17.28 -2.56
N LEU A 235 -32.36 16.52 -2.14
CA LEU A 235 -32.52 15.53 -1.08
C LEU A 235 -32.59 16.16 0.32
N ARG A 236 -31.81 17.20 0.57
CA ARG A 236 -31.57 17.77 1.91
C ARG A 236 -32.20 19.14 2.13
N GLY A 237 -32.76 19.77 1.11
CA GLY A 237 -33.27 21.14 1.16
C GLY A 237 -32.17 22.21 1.05
N PRO A 238 -32.55 23.49 0.91
CA PRO A 238 -31.60 24.60 0.88
C PRO A 238 -30.63 24.56 2.07
N ASP A 239 -29.33 24.65 1.80
CA ASP A 239 -28.24 24.56 2.78
C ASP A 239 -28.28 23.31 3.70
N GLY A 240 -28.96 22.25 3.26
CA GLY A 240 -29.14 21.02 4.02
C GLY A 240 -30.12 21.14 5.20
N GLN A 241 -30.93 22.20 5.25
CA GLN A 241 -31.84 22.53 6.36
C GLN A 241 -33.27 22.00 6.18
N GLY A 242 -33.48 21.10 5.21
CA GLY A 242 -34.80 20.54 4.87
C GLY A 242 -35.68 21.50 4.07
N TRP A 243 -36.76 20.97 3.52
CA TRP A 243 -37.71 21.71 2.68
C TRP A 243 -38.90 22.21 3.49
N PRO A 244 -39.17 23.53 3.52
CA PRO A 244 -40.35 24.07 4.22
C PRO A 244 -41.67 23.44 3.78
N GLN A 245 -41.80 23.09 2.49
CA GLN A 245 -43.01 22.48 1.94
C GLN A 245 -43.25 21.04 2.40
N LEU A 246 -42.24 20.36 2.95
CA LEU A 246 -42.37 18.99 3.47
C LEU A 246 -42.81 18.97 4.94
N GLY A 247 -43.05 20.14 5.54
CA GLY A 247 -43.41 20.29 6.94
C GLY A 247 -42.20 20.23 7.87
N ARG A 248 -42.47 20.07 9.16
CA ARG A 248 -41.45 20.08 10.21
C ARG A 248 -41.42 18.78 10.99
N ASN A 249 -40.23 18.36 11.39
CA ASN A 249 -40.03 17.23 12.28
C ASN A 249 -40.39 17.62 13.73
N MET A 250 -40.33 16.64 14.66
CA MET A 250 -40.64 16.87 16.09
C MET A 250 -39.69 17.87 16.77
N GLN A 251 -38.54 18.17 16.17
CA GLN A 251 -37.56 19.15 16.65
C GLN A 251 -37.81 20.55 16.05
N GLY A 252 -38.86 20.74 15.25
CA GLY A 252 -39.22 22.02 14.65
C GLY A 252 -38.39 22.40 13.42
N GLN A 253 -37.55 21.50 12.91
CA GLN A 253 -36.74 21.69 11.71
C GLN A 253 -37.51 21.27 10.46
N ASN A 254 -37.23 21.87 9.30
CA ASN A 254 -37.88 21.44 8.07
C ASN A 254 -37.45 20.01 7.73
N MET A 255 -38.38 19.23 7.15
CA MET A 255 -38.13 17.83 6.82
C MET A 255 -37.32 17.71 5.52
N THR A 256 -36.39 16.75 5.48
CA THR A 256 -35.75 16.32 4.23
C THR A 256 -36.70 15.46 3.40
N LEU A 257 -36.32 15.16 2.16
CA LEU A 257 -37.10 14.25 1.32
C LEU A 257 -37.23 12.85 1.97
N VAL A 258 -36.15 12.39 2.61
CA VAL A 258 -36.10 11.11 3.33
C VAL A 258 -37.06 11.12 4.52
N ASP A 259 -37.04 12.19 5.33
CA ASP A 259 -37.93 12.34 6.48
C ASP A 259 -39.40 12.32 6.05
N ALA A 260 -39.72 13.01 4.96
CA ALA A 260 -41.09 13.11 4.45
C ALA A 260 -41.61 11.78 3.93
N VAL A 261 -40.79 11.02 3.20
CA VAL A 261 -41.13 9.67 2.73
C VAL A 261 -41.34 8.71 3.91
N ALA A 262 -40.46 8.75 4.91
CA ALA A 262 -40.60 7.94 6.12
C ALA A 262 -41.90 8.25 6.87
N LYS A 263 -42.26 9.53 6.99
CA LYS A 263 -43.53 9.96 7.59
C LYS A 263 -44.74 9.49 6.78
N LEU A 264 -44.73 9.64 5.45
CA LEU A 264 -45.81 9.16 4.58
C LEU A 264 -46.03 7.66 4.72
N GLN A 265 -44.95 6.87 4.84
CA GLN A 265 -45.04 5.44 5.08
C GLN A 265 -45.75 5.13 6.41
N GLN A 266 -45.39 5.83 7.49
CA GLN A 266 -46.03 5.68 8.80
C GLN A 266 -47.51 6.08 8.79
N ASP A 267 -47.82 7.22 8.17
CA ASP A 267 -49.18 7.73 8.06
C ASP A 267 -50.06 6.76 7.24
N LEU A 268 -49.53 6.17 6.16
CA LEU A 268 -50.23 5.17 5.34
C LEU A 268 -50.44 3.85 6.11
N ALA A 269 -49.42 3.37 6.84
CA ALA A 269 -49.53 2.17 7.66
C ALA A 269 -50.60 2.33 8.76
N SER A 270 -50.70 3.51 9.36
CA SER A 270 -51.67 3.84 10.41
C SER A 270 -53.12 3.85 9.87
N ASN A 271 -53.31 4.36 8.65
CA ASN A 271 -54.62 4.46 7.99
C ASN A 271 -55.16 3.14 7.45
N LEU A 272 -54.32 2.10 7.34
CA LEU A 272 -54.71 0.77 6.84
C LEU A 272 -55.02 -0.24 7.97
N THR A 273 -54.82 0.13 9.24
CA THR A 273 -55.23 -0.69 10.39
C THR A 273 -56.72 -0.45 10.71
N PRO A 274 -57.62 -1.45 10.56
CA PRO A 274 -59.03 -1.27 10.90
C PRO A 274 -59.22 -1.19 12.41
N ALA A 275 -60.10 -0.29 12.87
CA ALA A 275 -60.46 -0.15 14.28
C ALA A 275 -60.96 -1.48 14.86
N PRO A 276 -60.61 -1.82 16.12
CA PRO A 276 -61.06 -3.06 16.74
C PRO A 276 -62.60 -3.06 16.79
N LYS A 277 -63.21 -4.13 16.25
CA LYS A 277 -64.67 -4.32 16.32
C LYS A 277 -65.10 -4.29 17.78
N ALA A 278 -65.93 -3.31 18.13
CA ALA A 278 -66.58 -3.26 19.43
C ALA A 278 -67.46 -4.50 19.58
N THR A 279 -67.13 -5.36 20.54
CA THR A 279 -67.96 -6.48 20.97
C THR A 279 -69.10 -5.94 21.83
N SER A 280 -70.32 -6.04 21.32
CA SER A 280 -71.59 -5.88 22.05
C SER A 280 -71.89 -7.11 22.91
#